data_AF-A0A2X0Y3E3-F1
#
_entry.id   AF-A0A2X0Y3E3-F1
#
_cell.length_a   1.000
_cell.length_b   1.000
_cell.length_c   1.000
_cell.angle_alpha   90.00
_cell.angle_beta   90.00
_cell.angle_gamma   90.00
#
_symmetry.space_group_name_H-M   'P 1'
#
loop_
_entity.id
_entity.type
_entity.pdbx_description
1 polymer ?
#
loop_
_entity_poly.entity_id
_entity_poly.type
_entity_poly.pdbx_seq_one_letter_code
_entity_poly.pdbx_strand_id
1 'polypeptide(L)'
;MLAKSEVEAILDRSSNQRLATIEEKAQLFQKLQLLCPTSKEIAEILHYCTEVEIFVDNAHPNQYSLQYKIHQNGYCIADSYFFIL
;
A
#
# COMPACT_ATOMS: atom_id res chain seq x y z
N MET A 1 3.74 28.45 9.88
CA MET A 1 2.56 28.03 9.10
C MET A 1 2.97 28.01 7.64
N LEU A 2 2.67 26.94 6.91
CA LEU A 2 2.91 26.87 5.48
C LEU A 2 1.99 27.84 4.75
N ALA A 3 2.49 28.49 3.70
CA ALA A 3 1.69 29.31 2.81
C ALA A 3 0.75 28.41 1.99
N LYS A 4 -0.40 28.96 1.58
CA LYS A 4 -1.40 28.23 0.77
C LYS A 4 -0.80 27.59 -0.47
N SER A 5 0.09 28.30 -1.17
CA SER A 5 0.79 27.81 -2.36
C SER A 5 1.76 26.66 -2.06
N GLU A 6 2.35 26.60 -0.87
CA GLU A 6 3.21 25.49 -0.46
C GLU A 6 2.38 24.25 -0.16
N VAL A 7 1.22 24.42 0.48
CA VAL A 7 0.25 23.34 0.71
C VAL A 7 -0.28 22.81 -0.63
N GLU A 8 -0.64 23.70 -1.56
CA GLU A 8 -1.08 23.33 -2.90
C GLU A 8 0.02 22.61 -3.68
N ALA A 9 1.28 23.05 -3.62
CA ALA A 9 2.39 22.36 -4.29
C ALA A 9 2.68 20.96 -3.69
N ILE A 10 2.47 20.78 -2.39
CA ILE A 10 2.61 19.46 -1.73
C ILE A 10 1.46 18.54 -2.15
N LEU A 11 0.24 19.06 -2.26
CA LEU A 11 -0.95 18.30 -2.67
C LEU A 11 -0.95 17.99 -4.18
N ASP A 12 -0.43 18.90 -5.01
CA ASP A 12 -0.33 18.77 -6.46
C ASP A 12 0.88 17.92 -6.88
N ARG A 13 1.75 17.56 -5.93
CA ARG A 13 2.79 16.56 -6.13
C ARG A 13 2.11 15.23 -6.41
N SER A 14 1.96 14.91 -7.70
CA SER A 14 1.47 13.62 -8.18
C SER A 14 2.10 12.52 -7.35
N SER A 15 1.28 11.72 -6.67
CA SER A 15 1.77 10.59 -5.88
C SER A 15 2.74 9.80 -6.77
N ASN A 16 3.99 9.67 -6.34
CA ASN A 16 5.01 8.92 -7.09
C ASN A 16 4.68 7.42 -7.13
N GLN A 17 3.53 7.03 -6.59
CA GLN A 17 3.09 5.66 -6.51
C GLN A 17 2.09 5.37 -7.62
N ARG A 18 2.24 4.19 -8.24
CA ARG A 18 1.25 3.63 -9.17
C ARG A 18 0.65 2.37 -8.59
N LEU A 19 -0.53 1.99 -9.08
CA LEU A 19 -1.06 0.66 -8.81
C LEU A 19 -0.08 -0.41 -9.31
N ALA A 20 0.15 -1.41 -8.46
CA ALA A 20 0.93 -2.59 -8.81
C ALA A 20 0.24 -3.34 -9.94
N THR A 21 1.03 -3.86 -10.88
CA THR A 21 0.51 -4.81 -11.88
C THR A 21 0.11 -6.12 -11.21
N ILE A 22 -0.62 -6.96 -11.94
CA ILE A 22 -1.02 -8.30 -11.46
C ILE A 22 0.23 -9.14 -11.09
N GLU A 23 1.29 -9.03 -11.88
CA GLU A 23 2.56 -9.74 -11.69
C GLU A 23 3.28 -9.25 -10.43
N GLU A 24 3.37 -7.94 -10.22
CA GLU A 24 3.99 -7.34 -9.03
C GLU A 24 3.22 -7.69 -7.77
N LYS A 25 1.88 -7.69 -7.84
CA LYS A 25 1.01 -8.18 -6.76
C LYS A 25 1.34 -9.62 -6.40
N ALA A 26 1.43 -10.50 -7.39
CA ALA A 26 1.72 -11.91 -7.18
C ALA A 26 3.11 -12.11 -6.54
N GLN A 27 4.12 -11.41 -7.03
CA GLN A 27 5.49 -11.47 -6.49
C GLN A 27 5.54 -10.98 -5.04
N LEU A 28 4.87 -9.87 -4.72
CA LEU A 28 4.82 -9.34 -3.37
C LEU A 28 4.15 -10.32 -2.41
N PHE A 29 2.99 -10.88 -2.79
CA PHE A 29 2.32 -11.85 -1.93
C PHE A 29 3.13 -13.13 -1.74
N GLN A 30 3.89 -13.57 -2.74
CA GLN A 30 4.81 -14.69 -2.58
C GLN A 30 5.93 -14.38 -1.57
N LYS A 31 6.52 -13.18 -1.63
CA LYS A 31 7.49 -12.71 -0.62
C LYS A 31 6.87 -12.65 0.78
N LEU A 32 5.65 -12.14 0.89
CA LEU A 32 4.91 -12.06 2.16
C LEU A 32 4.58 -13.45 2.72
N GLN A 33 4.23 -14.43 1.88
CA GLN A 33 4.02 -15.82 2.32
C GLN A 33 5.26 -16.43 2.98
N LEU A 34 6.47 -16.12 2.47
CA LEU A 34 7.72 -16.56 3.09
C LEU A 34 7.96 -15.90 4.47
N LEU A 35 7.45 -14.68 4.67
CA LEU A 35 7.58 -13.92 5.91
C LEU A 35 6.41 -14.16 6.90
N CYS A 36 5.32 -14.76 6.45
CA CYS A 36 4.11 -15.08 7.22
C CYS A 36 4.38 -15.81 8.56
N PRO A 37 5.21 -16.87 8.64
CA PRO A 37 5.47 -17.52 9.92
C PRO A 37 6.15 -16.62 10.96
N THR A 38 6.69 -15.48 10.53
CA THR A 38 7.43 -14.54 11.37
C THR A 38 6.57 -13.36 11.87
N SER A 39 5.41 -13.09 11.25
CA SER A 39 4.54 -11.97 11.62
C SER A 39 3.06 -12.25 11.46
N LYS A 40 2.30 -12.03 12.54
CA LYS A 40 0.82 -12.12 12.54
C LYS A 40 0.17 -11.08 11.63
N GLU A 41 0.75 -9.89 11.54
CA GLU A 41 0.25 -8.80 10.68
C GLU A 41 0.33 -9.22 9.20
N ILE A 42 1.42 -9.89 8.81
CA ILE A 42 1.56 -10.43 7.44
C ILE A 42 0.54 -11.53 7.17
N ALA A 43 0.24 -12.37 8.17
CA ALA A 43 -0.79 -13.39 8.06
C ALA A 43 -2.19 -12.78 7.83
N GLU A 44 -2.51 -11.68 8.50
CA GLU A 44 -3.77 -10.94 8.30
C GLU A 44 -3.83 -10.30 6.90
N ILE A 45 -2.76 -9.66 6.44
CA ILE A 45 -2.67 -9.08 5.08
C ILE A 45 -2.88 -10.16 4.01
N LEU A 46 -2.32 -11.35 4.21
CA LEU A 46 -2.51 -12.48 3.29
C LEU A 46 -3.95 -13.03 3.33
N HIS A 47 -4.61 -12.99 4.49
CA HIS A 47 -6.00 -13.42 4.62
C HIS A 47 -6.96 -12.51 3.83
N TYR A 48 -6.70 -11.20 3.83
CA TYR A 48 -7.51 -10.21 3.11
C TYR A 48 -6.89 -9.77 1.77
N CYS A 49 -6.05 -10.59 1.16
CA CYS A 49 -5.25 -10.21 -0.02
C CYS A 49 -6.09 -9.71 -1.23
N THR A 50 -7.35 -10.12 -1.33
CA THR A 50 -8.30 -9.68 -2.37
C THR A 50 -8.84 -8.27 -2.16
N GLU A 51 -8.84 -7.80 -0.92
CA GLU A 51 -9.38 -6.51 -0.49
C GLU A 51 -8.28 -5.45 -0.29
N VAL A 52 -7.04 -5.83 -0.59
CA VAL A 52 -5.87 -4.97 -0.49
C VAL A 52 -5.48 -4.41 -1.86
N GLU A 53 -5.40 -3.09 -1.95
CA GLU A 53 -4.77 -2.38 -3.06
C GLU A 53 -3.28 -2.22 -2.77
N ILE A 54 -2.45 -2.42 -3.79
CA ILE A 54 -0.99 -2.35 -3.66
C ILE A 54 -0.49 -1.28 -4.59
N PHE A 55 0.32 -0.40 -4.05
CA PHE A 55 0.95 0.69 -4.75
C PHE A 55 2.46 0.51 -4.71
N VAL A 56 3.10 0.69 -5.85
CA VAL A 56 4.56 0.63 -6.01
C VAL A 56 5.07 2.04 -6.25
N ASP A 57 6.12 2.42 -5.54
CA ASP A 57 6.79 3.69 -5.80
C ASP A 57 7.55 3.62 -7.14
N ASN A 58 7.30 4.58 -8.03
CA ASN A 58 7.93 4.67 -9.34
C ASN A 58 9.43 4.98 -9.26
N ALA A 59 9.86 5.72 -8.24
CA ALA A 59 11.27 6.00 -8.00
C ALA A 59 11.98 4.84 -7.29
N HIS A 60 11.22 4.05 -6.52
CA HIS A 60 11.74 2.93 -5.73
C HIS A 60 10.89 1.67 -5.90
N PRO A 61 11.16 0.83 -6.91
CA PRO A 61 10.34 -0.36 -7.21
C PRO A 61 10.35 -1.46 -6.13
N ASN A 62 11.18 -1.29 -5.08
CA ASN A 62 11.22 -2.15 -3.90
C ASN A 62 10.37 -1.64 -2.74
N GLN A 63 9.75 -0.46 -2.89
CA GLN A 63 8.87 0.13 -1.90
C GLN A 63 7.42 -0.11 -2.29
N TYR A 64 6.71 -0.78 -1.39
CA TYR A 64 5.31 -1.16 -1.57
C TYR A 64 4.47 -0.52 -0.47
N SER A 65 3.36 0.10 -0.86
CA SER A 65 2.33 0.56 0.06
C SER A 65 1.09 -0.29 -0.16
N LEU A 66 0.58 -0.92 0.90
CA LEU A 66 -0.65 -1.70 0.86
C LEU A 66 -1.73 -0.86 1.54
N GLN A 67 -2.83 -0.64 0.85
CA GLN A 67 -4.04 -0.06 1.43
C GLN A 67 -5.11 -1.13 1.49
N TYR A 68 -5.52 -1.44 2.71
CA TYR A 68 -6.69 -2.27 2.94
C TYR A 68 -7.92 -1.37 3.05
N LYS A 69 -8.89 -1.51 2.15
CA LYS A 69 -10.09 -0.67 2.13
C LYS A 69 -11.31 -1.48 2.53
N ILE A 70 -11.59 -1.55 3.83
CA ILE A 70 -12.89 -2.06 4.29
C ILE A 70 -13.93 -0.96 4.12
N HIS A 71 -14.99 -1.27 3.38
CA HIS A 71 -16.21 -0.48 3.38
C HIS A 71 -17.19 -1.09 4.39
N GLN A 72 -17.38 -0.43 5.53
CA GLN A 72 -18.38 -0.82 6.52
C GLN A 72 -19.29 0.37 6.82
N ASN A 73 -20.61 0.17 6.68
CA ASN A 73 -21.65 1.16 7.00
C ASN A 73 -21.42 2.56 6.40
N GLY A 74 -20.87 2.64 5.18
CA GLY A 74 -20.62 3.91 4.49
C GLY A 74 -19.35 4.65 4.93
N TYR A 75 -18.56 4.07 5.83
CA TYR A 75 -17.23 4.55 6.21
C TYR A 75 -16.15 3.66 5.57
N CYS A 76 -15.09 4.30 5.06
CA CYS A 76 -13.91 3.62 4.53
C CYS A 76 -12.82 3.67 5.60
N ILE A 77 -12.49 2.52 6.18
CA ILE A 77 -11.32 2.39 7.06
C ILE A 77 -10.17 1.93 6.15
N ALA A 78 -9.12 2.76 6.09
CA ALA A 78 -7.94 2.49 5.28
C ALA A 78 -6.76 2.19 6.21
N ASP A 79 -6.45 0.91 6.40
CA ASP A 79 -5.18 0.53 7.02
C ASP A 79 -4.09 0.57 5.95
N SER A 80 -3.02 1.30 6.25
CA SER A 80 -1.89 1.49 5.33
C SER A 80 -0.65 0.83 5.89
N TYR A 81 -0.10 -0.13 5.15
CA TYR A 81 1.14 -0.82 5.48
C TYR A 81 2.23 -0.46 4.48
N PHE A 82 3.45 -0.28 4.97
CA PHE A 82 4.60 0.10 4.15
C PHE A 82 5.68 -0.97 4.26
N PHE A 83 6.11 -1.49 3.11
CA PHE A 83 7.14 -2.51 3.01
C PHE A 83 8.31 -2.03 2.15
N ILE A 84 9.50 -2.43 2.57
CA ILE A 84 10.74 -2.32 1.79
C ILE A 84 11.27 -3.74 1.69
N LEU A 85 11.29 -4.31 0.48
CA LEU A 85 11.56 -5.74 0.22
C LEU A 85 12.55 -5.97 -0.93
#